data_AF-A0A530QHE5-F1
#
_entry.id   AF-A0A530QHE5-F1
#
_cell.length_a   1.000
_cell.length_b   1.000
_cell.length_c   1.000
_cell.angle_alpha   90.00
_cell.angle_beta   90.00
_cell.angle_gamma   90.00
#
_symmetry.space_group_name_H-M   'P 1'
#
loop_
_entity.id
_entity.type
_entity.pdbx_description
1 polymer ?
#
loop_
_entity_poly.entity_id
_entity_poly.type
_entity_poly.pdbx_seq_one_letter_code
_entity_poly.pdbx_strand_id
1 'polypeptide(L)' 'MYRAVTRNIEVQVRPFYLEDRSDPSENRYVWGYQVTIDNRSDEFVQLLSRYWHIT' A
#
# COMPACT_ATOMS: atom_id res chain seq x y z
N MET A 1 -0.59 -2.66 10.11
CA MET A 1 -0.06 -1.46 9.43
C MET A 1 1.39 -1.72 9.12
N TYR A 2 1.79 -1.58 7.86
CA TYR A 2 3.18 -1.81 7.41
C TYR A 2 3.86 -0.47 7.14
N ARG A 3 5.17 -0.40 7.38
CA ARG A 3 5.96 0.82 7.22
C ARG A 3 7.38 0.48 6.78
N ALA A 4 7.92 1.27 5.86
CA ALA A 4 9.32 1.27 5.50
C ALA A 4 9.81 2.69 5.25
N VAL A 5 11.09 2.97 5.54
CA VAL A 5 11.73 4.26 5.26
C VAL A 5 12.99 4.00 4.43
N THR A 6 13.10 4.67 3.28
CA THR A 6 14.26 4.58 2.39
C THR A 6 14.61 5.98 1.93
N ARG A 7 15.85 6.43 2.17
CA ARG A 7 16.32 7.79 1.81
C ARG A 7 15.36 8.90 2.28
N ASN A 8 14.88 8.80 3.52
CA ASN A 8 13.89 9.70 4.13
C ASN A 8 12.53 9.79 3.42
N ILE A 9 12.26 8.89 2.47
CA ILE A 9 10.91 8.67 1.95
C ILE A 9 10.28 7.55 2.76
N GLU A 10 9.22 7.88 3.48
CA GLU A 10 8.46 6.90 4.24
C GLU A 10 7.27 6.41 3.43
N VAL A 11 7.12 5.09 3.36
CA VAL A 11 5.94 4.43 2.78
C VAL A 11 5.21 3.69 3.88
N GLN A 12 3.94 4.04 4.09
CA GLN A 12 3.03 3.35 5.00
C GLN A 12 1.92 2.67 4.20
N VAL A 13 1.56 1.44 4.60
CA VAL A 13 0.47 0.68 3.98
C VAL A 13 -0.49 0.17 5.03
N ARG A 14 -1.77 0.49 4.85
CA ARG A 14 -2.89 -0.05 5.64
C ARG A 14 -3.78 -0.90 4.75
N PRO A 15 -3.69 -2.24 4.79
CA PRO A 15 -4.67 -3.10 4.15
C PRO A 15 -5.98 -3.13 4.94
N PHE A 16 -7.08 -3.37 4.25
CA PHE A 16 -8.40 -3.61 4.84
C PHE A 16 -9.22 -4.53 3.95
N TYR A 17 -10.00 -5.41 4.57
CA TYR A 17 -10.86 -6.35 3.87
C TYR A 17 -12.13 -5.66 3.38
N LEU A 18 -12.58 -6.01 2.19
CA LEU A 18 -13.81 -5.49 1.58
C LEU A 18 -14.88 -6.57 1.59
N GLU A 19 -15.63 -6.65 2.69
CA GLU A 19 -16.65 -7.67 2.92
C GLU A 19 -17.75 -7.65 1.86
N ASP A 20 -18.32 -6.47 1.56
CA ASP A 20 -19.39 -6.29 0.56
C ASP A 20 -19.01 -6.71 -0.87
N ARG A 21 -17.71 -6.91 -1.13
CA ARG A 21 -17.17 -7.30 -2.45
C ARG A 21 -16.59 -8.71 -2.45
N SER A 22 -16.55 -9.35 -1.29
CA SER A 22 -15.98 -10.69 -1.12
C SER A 22 -17.08 -11.73 -1.03
N ASP A 23 -16.72 -12.97 -1.38
CA ASP A 23 -17.55 -14.15 -1.18
C ASP A 23 -16.65 -15.29 -0.68
N PRO A 24 -16.53 -15.45 0.65
CA PRO A 24 -15.71 -16.52 1.23
C PRO A 24 -16.18 -17.92 0.83
N SER A 25 -17.46 -18.11 0.53
CA SER A 25 -18.02 -19.41 0.14
C SER A 25 -17.52 -19.85 -1.24
N GLU A 26 -17.26 -18.87 -2.13
CA GLU A 26 -16.66 -19.06 -3.45
C GLU A 26 -15.12 -18.90 -3.44
N ASN A 27 -14.48 -18.81 -2.26
CA ASN A 27 -13.06 -18.47 -2.11
C ASN A 27 -12.64 -17.16 -2.80
N ARG A 28 -13.56 -16.19 -2.91
CA ARG A 28 -13.29 -14.87 -3.49
C ARG A 28 -13.06 -13.85 -2.37
N TYR A 29 -11.84 -13.34 -2.26
CA TYR A 29 -11.47 -12.38 -1.22
C TYR A 29 -10.97 -11.08 -1.85
N VAL A 30 -11.59 -9.96 -1.51
CA VAL A 30 -11.25 -8.64 -2.02
C VAL A 30 -10.66 -7.81 -0.88
N TRP A 31 -9.50 -7.20 -1.14
CA TRP A 31 -8.79 -6.36 -0.19
C TRP A 31 -8.53 -4.99 -0.81
N GLY A 32 -8.75 -3.94 -0.02
CA GLY A 32 -8.28 -2.60 -0.31
C GLY A 32 -6.97 -2.33 0.42
N TYR A 33 -6.18 -1.39 -0.09
CA TYR A 33 -5.02 -0.87 0.62
C TYR A 33 -4.93 0.64 0.48
N GLN A 34 -4.61 1.31 1.58
CA GLN A 34 -4.27 2.73 1.58
C GLN A 34 -2.75 2.85 1.71
N VAL A 35 -2.12 3.48 0.72
CA VAL A 35 -0.68 3.75 0.70
C VAL A 35 -0.48 5.25 0.94
N THR A 36 0.34 5.59 1.93
CA THR A 36 0.80 6.96 2.18
C THR A 36 2.31 7.02 1.91
N ILE A 37 2.72 7.91 1.01
CA ILE A 37 4.12 8.18 0.72
C ILE A 37 4.43 9.58 1.23
N ASP A 38 5.31 9.68 2.22
CA ASP A 38 5.68 10.91 2.89
C ASP A 38 7.15 11.24 2.58
N ASN A 39 7.39 12.36 1.90
CA ASN A 39 8.73 12.84 1.61
C ASN A 39 9.23 13.69 2.78
N ARG A 40 10.13 13.11 3.59
CA ARG A 40 10.78 13.79 4.73
C ARG A 40 12.22 14.21 4.43
N SER A 41 12.58 14.21 3.15
CA SER A 41 13.86 14.75 2.70
C SER A 41 13.72 16.23 2.37
N ASP A 42 14.86 16.91 2.24
CA ASP A 42 14.93 18.30 1.77
C ASP A 42 14.94 18.40 0.22
N GLU A 43 14.78 17.27 -0.48
CA GLU A 43 14.82 17.20 -1.94
C GLU A 43 13.39 17.06 -2.52
N PHE A 44 13.16 17.70 -3.67
CA PHE A 44 11.97 17.44 -4.46
C PHE A 44 12.11 16.10 -5.19
N VAL A 45 11.11 15.23 -5.03
CA VAL A 45 11.10 13.91 -5.65
C VAL A 45 9.79 13.69 -6.40
N GLN A 46 9.84 12.83 -7.40
CA GLN A 46 8.67 12.41 -8.16
C GLN A 46 8.57 10.89 -8.14
N LEU A 47 7.38 10.37 -7.81
CA LEU A 47 7.09 8.95 -7.98
C LEU A 47 6.91 8.66 -9.48
N LEU A 48 7.85 7.92 -10.06
CA LEU A 48 7.82 7.59 -11.49
C LEU A 48 7.06 6.29 -11.77
N SER A 49 7.32 5.26 -10.97
CA SER A 49 6.74 3.93 -11.17
C SER A 49 6.57 3.20 -9.84
N ARG A 50 5.79 2.13 -9.86
CA ARG A 50 5.57 1.22 -8.74
C ARG A 50 5.59 -0.23 -9.22
N TYR A 51 6.05 -1.13 -8.38
CA TYR A 51 6.04 -2.57 -8.61
C TYR A 51 5.42 -3.25 -7.39
N TRP A 52 4.53 -4.22 -7.64
CA TRP A 52 3.92 -5.04 -6.60
C TRP A 52 4.25 -6.50 -6.87
N HIS A 53 4.70 -7.19 -5.84
CA HIS A 53 4.77 -8.64 -5.78
C HIS A 53 3.73 -9.09 -4.75
N ILE A 54 2.64 -9.70 -5.21
CA ILE A 54 1.53 -10.16 -4.37
C ILE A 54 1.53 -11.69 -4.41
N THR A 55 1.49 -12.32 -3.23
CA THR A 55 1.49 -13.78 -3.04
C THR A 55 0.27 -14.21 -2.27
#